data_AF-A0A433KF43-F1
#
_entry.id   AF-A0A433KF43-F1
#
_cell.length_a   1.000
_cell.length_b   1.000
_cell.length_c   1.000
_cell.angle_alpha   90.00
_cell.angle_beta   90.00
_cell.angle_gamma   90.00
#
_symmetry.space_group_name_H-M   'P 1'
#
loop_
_entity.id
_entity.type
_entity.pdbx_description
1 polymer ?
#
loop_
_entity_poly.entity_id
_entity_poly.type
_entity_poly.pdbx_seq_one_letter_code
_entity_poly.pdbx_strand_id
1 'polypeptide(L)'
;MQEQYVSTSQLCERYGRPDFIPREVFRQWIGKSRMNKLIEVDGVTAAGYIYRWENKGKPIKSRQNLYRPIDIIARARAKNHIVRPPKVERVRNTLASLEARYAELEAATTNMPHQINMHQLSSSLTDRRLLTAKEIVKNSGKTPHLTGVYFLIKDENVVYVGQSVNIISRVAAHVKQKDFDRFAFVPCDAQDLDVLESLYIHFLQPELNGLLNGDNGHHAPLSLPALIGYKRKSA
;
A
#
# COMPACT_ATOMS: atom_id res chain seq x y z
N MET A 1 26.68 21.66 -29.78
CA MET A 1 27.28 21.58 -28.43
C MET A 1 26.18 21.16 -27.48
N GLN A 2 26.16 19.89 -27.07
CA GLN A 2 25.25 19.42 -26.01
C GLN A 2 26.01 19.52 -24.70
N GLU A 3 25.55 20.41 -23.82
CA GLU A 3 26.02 20.50 -22.44
C GLU A 3 25.58 19.23 -21.70
N GLN A 4 26.55 18.37 -21.37
CA GLN A 4 26.31 17.23 -20.51
C GLN A 4 26.08 17.74 -19.08
N TYR A 5 24.80 17.73 -18.67
CA TYR A 5 24.39 18.00 -17.30
C TYR A 5 24.91 16.88 -16.39
N VAL A 6 26.01 17.15 -15.68
CA VAL A 6 26.53 16.25 -14.64
C VAL A 6 25.55 16.28 -13.47
N SER A 7 25.03 15.12 -13.09
CA SER A 7 24.08 14.98 -11.98
C SER A 7 24.64 15.62 -10.70
N THR A 8 23.80 16.34 -9.95
CA THR A 8 24.12 16.91 -8.63
C THR A 8 24.62 15.85 -7.63
N SER A 9 24.25 14.58 -7.81
CA SER A 9 24.81 13.46 -7.03
C SER A 9 26.30 13.21 -7.34
N GLN A 10 26.71 13.33 -8.60
CA GLN A 10 28.10 13.13 -9.06
C GLN A 10 29.03 14.29 -8.63
N LEU A 11 28.52 15.52 -8.56
CA LEU A 11 29.28 16.67 -8.03
C LEU A 11 29.50 16.57 -6.51
N CYS A 12 28.51 16.04 -5.78
CA CYS A 12 28.60 15.82 -4.33
C CYS A 12 29.62 14.72 -3.97
N GLU A 13 29.73 13.65 -4.77
CA GLU A 13 30.79 12.64 -4.61
C GLU A 13 32.20 13.17 -4.86
N ARG A 14 32.34 14.10 -5.82
CA ARG A 14 33.66 14.64 -6.23
C ARG A 14 34.22 15.64 -5.21
N TYR A 15 33.38 16.46 -4.56
CA TYR A 15 33.84 17.54 -3.67
C TYR A 15 33.22 17.54 -2.26
N GLY A 16 32.24 16.66 -1.97
CA GLY A 16 31.52 16.61 -0.70
C GLY A 16 32.12 15.69 0.36
N ARG A 17 31.72 15.87 1.62
CA ARG A 17 32.07 14.99 2.76
C ARG A 17 31.57 13.56 2.51
N PRO A 18 32.40 12.51 2.61
CA PRO A 18 31.93 11.13 2.59
C PRO A 18 30.91 10.85 3.71
N ASP A 19 29.85 10.10 3.41
CA ASP A 19 28.72 9.94 4.33
C ASP A 19 29.09 9.33 5.68
N PHE A 20 30.05 8.40 5.69
CA PHE A 20 30.56 7.72 6.87
C PHE A 20 31.44 8.59 7.79
N ILE A 21 31.75 9.83 7.41
CA ILE A 21 32.57 10.75 8.22
C ILE A 21 31.66 11.78 8.88
N PRO A 22 31.48 11.81 10.20
CA PRO A 22 30.52 12.72 10.83
C PRO A 22 30.78 14.21 10.51
N ARG A 23 29.70 14.99 10.35
CA ARG A 23 29.76 16.40 9.92
C ARG A 23 30.58 17.25 10.88
N GLU A 24 30.41 17.02 12.16
CA GLU A 24 31.07 17.69 13.26
C GLU A 24 32.58 17.46 13.24
N VAL A 25 33.06 16.28 12.82
CA VAL A 25 34.49 15.95 12.80
C VAL A 25 35.17 16.35 11.49
N PHE A 26 34.43 16.43 10.38
CA PHE A 26 34.96 16.63 9.03
C PHE A 26 35.92 17.83 8.87
N ARG A 27 35.67 18.92 9.60
CA ARG A 27 36.50 20.14 9.58
C ARG A 27 37.40 20.33 10.80
N GLN A 28 37.30 19.44 11.80
CA GLN A 28 38.07 19.55 13.04
C GLN A 28 39.54 19.17 12.85
N TRP A 29 40.41 19.82 13.62
CA TRP A 29 41.80 19.41 13.78
C TRP A 29 41.86 18.23 14.75
N ILE A 30 42.24 17.05 14.25
CA ILE A 30 42.31 15.83 15.06
C ILE A 30 43.66 15.13 14.88
N GLY A 31 44.07 14.37 15.89
CA GLY A 31 45.31 13.60 15.86
C GLY A 31 45.23 12.36 14.96
N LYS A 32 46.40 11.84 14.57
CA LYS A 32 46.56 10.68 13.66
C LYS A 32 45.79 9.43 14.14
N SER A 33 45.78 9.15 15.45
CA SER A 33 45.05 7.98 16.01
C SER A 33 43.53 8.09 15.81
N ARG A 34 42.94 9.27 16.08
CA ARG A 34 41.51 9.51 15.82
C ARG A 34 41.21 9.48 14.32
N MET A 35 42.12 9.95 13.48
CA MET A 35 41.98 9.90 12.02
C MET A 35 41.91 8.46 11.48
N ASN A 36 42.72 7.55 12.01
CA ASN A 36 42.71 6.13 11.60
C ASN A 36 41.37 5.42 11.87
N LYS A 37 40.60 5.89 12.86
CA LYS A 37 39.25 5.38 13.15
C LYS A 37 38.18 5.89 12.18
N LEU A 38 38.51 6.89 11.36
CA LEU A 38 37.56 7.56 10.47
C LEU A 38 37.81 7.23 9.01
N ILE A 39 39.08 7.09 8.61
CA ILE A 39 39.46 7.07 7.19
C ILE A 39 40.54 6.02 6.91
N GLU A 40 40.31 5.27 5.85
CA GLU A 40 41.30 4.48 5.12
C GLU A 40 41.43 5.05 3.69
N VAL A 41 42.65 5.15 3.19
CA VAL A 41 42.94 5.63 1.82
C VAL A 41 43.71 4.53 1.09
N ASP A 42 43.16 3.99 0.00
CA ASP A 42 43.77 2.89 -0.78
C ASP A 42 44.29 1.72 0.08
N GLY A 43 43.49 1.26 1.04
CA GLY A 43 43.88 0.13 1.88
C GLY A 43 44.85 0.46 3.01
N VAL A 44 45.31 1.71 3.14
CA VAL A 44 46.19 2.15 4.24
C VAL A 44 45.49 3.08 5.22
N THR A 45 45.95 3.04 6.47
CA THR A 45 45.48 3.95 7.52
C THR A 45 45.77 5.41 7.15
N ALA A 46 44.94 6.34 7.61
CA ALA A 46 45.17 7.76 7.37
C ALA A 46 46.55 8.23 7.83
N ALA A 47 47.05 7.72 8.97
CA ALA A 47 48.41 7.99 9.45
C ALA A 47 49.48 7.50 8.47
N GLY A 48 49.34 6.28 7.95
CA GLY A 48 50.26 5.74 6.92
C GLY A 48 50.20 6.55 5.63
N TYR A 49 49.02 7.03 5.24
CA TYR A 49 48.85 7.91 4.09
C TYR A 49 49.55 9.26 4.29
N ILE A 50 49.40 9.90 5.46
CA ILE A 50 50.09 11.15 5.82
C ILE A 50 51.61 10.94 5.73
N TYR A 51 52.12 9.88 6.36
CA TYR A 51 53.55 9.58 6.39
C TYR A 51 54.15 9.40 4.98
N ARG A 52 53.43 8.73 4.07
CA ARG A 52 53.85 8.59 2.66
C ARG A 52 54.02 9.94 1.95
N TRP A 53 53.24 10.96 2.32
CA TRP A 53 53.32 12.29 1.73
C TRP A 53 54.38 13.18 2.39
N GLU A 54 54.58 13.02 3.70
CA GLU A 54 55.69 13.64 4.42
C GLU A 54 57.03 13.20 3.82
N ASN A 55 57.22 11.89 3.61
CA ASN A 55 58.45 11.35 3.00
C ASN A 55 58.68 11.77 1.54
N LYS A 56 57.61 12.11 0.80
CA LYS A 56 57.70 12.61 -0.58
C LYS A 56 57.96 14.12 -0.67
N GLY A 57 58.24 14.78 0.47
CA GLY A 57 58.47 16.22 0.54
C GLY A 57 57.23 17.07 0.22
N LYS A 58 56.03 16.47 0.29
CA LYS A 58 54.76 17.14 -0.05
C LYS A 58 53.74 16.97 1.08
N PRO A 59 54.04 17.49 2.30
CA PRO A 59 53.22 17.25 3.49
C PRO A 59 51.79 17.77 3.31
N ILE A 60 50.85 17.09 3.97
CA ILE A 60 49.46 17.53 4.09
C ILE A 60 49.40 18.64 5.15
N LYS A 61 48.55 19.65 4.95
CA LYS A 61 48.37 20.77 5.88
C LYS A 61 48.10 20.26 7.30
N SER A 62 48.92 20.69 8.26
CA SER A 62 48.85 20.29 9.65
C SER A 62 48.97 21.51 10.59
N ARG A 63 48.48 21.37 11.83
CA ARG A 63 48.66 22.35 12.91
C ARG A 63 49.04 21.59 14.17
N GLN A 64 50.25 21.79 14.70
CA GLN A 64 50.73 21.10 15.91
C GLN A 64 50.53 19.57 15.84
N ASN A 65 50.89 18.95 14.71
CA ASN A 65 50.70 17.51 14.44
C ASN A 65 49.22 17.03 14.42
N LEU A 66 48.27 17.97 14.29
CA LEU A 66 46.86 17.70 14.02
C LEU A 66 46.56 17.90 12.53
N TYR A 67 45.59 17.15 12.02
CA TYR A 67 45.19 17.17 10.61
C TYR A 67 43.66 17.27 10.52
N ARG A 68 43.16 17.84 9.43
CA ARG A 68 41.71 17.87 9.17
C ARG A 68 41.33 16.76 8.21
N PRO A 69 40.23 16.02 8.45
CA PRO A 69 39.72 15.01 7.52
C PRO A 69 39.56 15.55 6.11
N ILE A 70 38.99 16.76 5.97
CA ILE A 70 38.80 17.42 4.67
C ILE A 70 40.09 17.56 3.85
N ASP A 71 41.23 17.87 4.49
CA ASP A 71 42.50 18.08 3.78
C ASP A 71 43.05 16.74 3.24
N ILE A 72 42.90 15.66 4.02
CA ILE A 72 43.32 14.32 3.62
C ILE A 72 42.46 13.80 2.47
N ILE A 73 41.14 13.97 2.57
CA ILE A 73 40.17 13.52 1.56
C ILE A 73 40.35 14.30 0.26
N ALA A 74 40.48 15.62 0.35
CA ALA A 74 40.74 16.47 -0.81
C ALA A 74 42.04 16.03 -1.52
N ARG A 75 43.10 15.73 -0.75
CA ARG A 75 44.36 15.23 -1.32
C ARG A 75 44.23 13.84 -1.93
N ALA A 76 43.53 12.92 -1.27
CA ALA A 76 43.28 11.58 -1.78
C ALA A 76 42.52 11.61 -3.11
N ARG A 77 41.43 12.38 -3.17
CA ARG A 77 40.63 12.56 -4.39
C ARG A 77 41.41 13.25 -5.52
N ALA A 78 42.22 14.26 -5.22
CA ALA A 78 43.09 14.90 -6.20
C ALA A 78 44.15 13.95 -6.82
N LYS A 79 44.33 12.76 -6.23
CA LYS A 79 45.21 11.70 -6.71
C LYS A 79 44.46 10.44 -7.14
N ASN A 80 43.13 10.51 -7.25
CA ASN A 80 42.26 9.38 -7.56
C ASN A 80 42.40 8.19 -6.61
N HIS A 81 42.82 8.44 -5.36
CA HIS A 81 42.85 7.43 -4.31
C HIS A 81 41.46 7.23 -3.71
N ILE A 82 41.11 6.00 -3.39
CA ILE A 82 39.80 5.63 -2.87
C ILE A 82 39.78 5.83 -1.36
N VAL A 83 38.84 6.65 -0.89
CA VAL A 83 38.61 6.91 0.55
C VAL A 83 37.47 6.01 1.02
N ARG A 84 37.72 5.20 2.06
CA ARG A 84 36.76 4.24 2.61
C ARG A 84 36.73 4.32 4.14
N PRO A 85 35.66 3.82 4.79
CA PRO A 85 35.70 3.58 6.22
C PRO A 85 36.77 2.51 6.55
N PRO A 86 37.33 2.52 7.76
CA PRO A 86 38.36 1.55 8.17
C PRO A 86 37.88 0.11 7.98
N LYS A 87 38.81 -0.80 7.63
CA LYS A 87 38.54 -2.24 7.44
C LYS A 87 37.64 -2.87 8.51
N VAL A 88 37.89 -2.60 9.79
CA VAL A 88 37.09 -3.14 10.92
C VAL A 88 35.64 -2.68 10.84
N GLU A 89 35.42 -1.41 10.50
CA GLU A 89 34.09 -0.83 10.39
C GLU A 89 33.32 -1.38 9.19
N ARG A 90 34.02 -1.63 8.07
CA ARG A 90 33.42 -2.31 6.91
C ARG A 90 32.93 -3.70 7.27
N VAL A 91 33.75 -4.49 7.96
CA VAL A 91 33.39 -5.86 8.37
C VAL A 91 32.17 -5.85 9.29
N ARG A 92 32.11 -4.91 10.25
CA ARG A 92 30.94 -4.74 11.14
C ARG A 92 29.67 -4.40 10.36
N ASN A 93 29.75 -3.45 9.44
CA ASN A 93 28.60 -3.07 8.62
C ASN A 93 28.12 -4.23 7.75
N THR A 94 29.04 -5.02 7.19
CA THR A 94 28.69 -6.22 6.43
C THR A 94 28.00 -7.27 7.32
N LEU A 95 28.53 -7.55 8.51
CA LEU A 95 27.94 -8.50 9.46
C LEU A 95 26.50 -8.08 9.83
N ALA A 96 26.30 -6.83 10.22
CA ALA A 96 24.98 -6.32 10.57
C ALA A 96 23.98 -6.45 9.40
N SER A 97 24.42 -6.17 8.17
CA SER A 97 23.56 -6.33 6.98
C SER A 97 23.23 -7.79 6.68
N LEU A 98 24.16 -8.71 6.94
CA LEU A 98 23.95 -10.15 6.72
C LEU A 98 23.03 -10.74 7.79
N GLU A 99 23.20 -10.34 9.05
CA GLU A 99 22.32 -10.76 10.16
C GLU A 99 20.88 -10.31 9.93
N ALA A 100 20.67 -9.07 9.50
CA ALA A 100 19.33 -8.57 9.15
C ALA A 100 18.67 -9.40 8.04
N ARG A 101 19.44 -9.73 6.99
CA ARG A 101 18.95 -10.55 5.88
C ARG A 101 18.68 -12.00 6.29
N TYR A 102 19.49 -12.55 7.18
CA TYR A 102 19.28 -13.89 7.73
C TYR A 102 17.98 -13.96 8.53
N ALA A 103 17.74 -12.98 9.40
CA ALA A 103 16.50 -12.92 10.19
C ALA A 103 15.24 -12.82 9.31
N GLU A 104 15.30 -12.04 8.23
CA GLU A 104 14.21 -11.95 7.25
C GLU A 104 13.94 -13.30 6.55
N LEU A 105 15.00 -13.99 6.11
CA LEU A 105 14.90 -15.29 5.46
C LEU A 105 14.37 -16.36 6.42
N GLU A 106 14.82 -16.36 7.67
CA GLU A 106 14.39 -17.30 8.71
C GLU A 106 12.88 -17.14 9.00
N ALA A 107 12.41 -15.90 9.11
CA ALA A 107 10.98 -15.58 9.26
C ALA A 107 10.14 -16.02 8.05
N ALA A 108 10.68 -15.95 6.83
CA ALA A 108 9.99 -16.45 5.63
C ALA A 108 9.92 -17.99 5.62
N THR A 109 11.00 -18.67 6.02
CA THR A 109 11.05 -20.14 6.04
C THR A 109 10.19 -20.76 7.12
N THR A 110 10.02 -20.11 8.27
CA THR A 110 9.17 -20.62 9.36
C THR A 110 7.67 -20.56 9.02
N ASN A 111 7.25 -19.61 8.19
CA ASN A 111 5.85 -19.47 7.76
C ASN A 111 5.44 -20.46 6.65
N MET A 112 6.39 -20.96 5.86
CA MET A 112 6.11 -21.78 4.69
C MET A 112 5.57 -23.20 5.02
N PRO A 113 6.09 -23.94 6.03
CA PRO A 113 5.55 -25.24 6.44
C PRO A 113 4.10 -25.16 6.93
N HIS A 114 3.75 -24.08 7.64
CA HIS A 114 2.40 -23.88 8.13
C HIS A 114 1.40 -23.72 6.98
N GLN A 115 1.77 -22.97 5.94
CA GLN A 115 0.96 -22.81 4.74
C GLN A 115 0.78 -24.13 3.98
N ILE A 116 1.86 -24.90 3.83
CA ILE A 116 1.81 -26.21 3.15
C ILE A 116 0.89 -27.19 3.90
N ASN A 117 1.03 -27.28 5.22
CA ASN A 117 0.21 -28.15 6.05
C ASN A 117 -1.28 -27.77 5.94
N MET A 118 -1.61 -26.47 6.02
CA MET A 118 -2.99 -26.00 5.86
C MET A 118 -3.55 -26.24 4.45
N HIS A 119 -2.74 -26.14 3.40
CA HIS A 119 -3.17 -26.51 2.05
C HIS A 119 -3.48 -28.01 1.92
N GLN A 120 -2.64 -28.87 2.50
CA GLN A 120 -2.85 -30.32 2.49
C GLN A 120 -4.12 -30.70 3.26
N LEU A 121 -4.31 -30.13 4.45
CA LEU A 121 -5.50 -30.35 5.27
C LEU A 121 -6.78 -29.91 4.54
N SER A 122 -6.80 -28.70 3.98
CA SER A 122 -7.95 -28.21 3.20
C SER A 122 -8.30 -29.11 2.02
N SER A 123 -7.27 -29.57 1.30
CA SER A 123 -7.46 -30.46 0.15
C SER A 123 -8.07 -31.79 0.59
N SER A 124 -7.63 -32.34 1.74
CA SER A 124 -8.20 -33.59 2.29
C SER A 124 -9.65 -33.46 2.79
N LEU A 125 -10.04 -32.28 3.27
CA LEU A 125 -11.37 -32.05 3.87
C LEU A 125 -12.43 -31.62 2.86
N THR A 126 -12.02 -30.92 1.79
CA THR A 126 -12.96 -30.22 0.90
C THR A 126 -12.69 -30.45 -0.59
N ASP A 127 -11.69 -31.25 -0.94
CA ASP A 127 -11.15 -31.39 -2.30
C ASP A 127 -10.74 -30.05 -2.95
N ARG A 128 -10.51 -29.03 -2.12
CA ARG A 128 -10.17 -27.68 -2.56
C ARG A 128 -8.95 -27.15 -1.82
N ARG A 129 -8.09 -26.48 -2.57
CA ARG A 129 -6.92 -25.75 -2.06
C ARG A 129 -7.37 -24.39 -1.53
N LEU A 130 -6.88 -24.00 -0.35
CA LEU A 130 -7.00 -22.61 0.13
C LEU A 130 -6.35 -21.63 -0.85
N LEU A 131 -6.93 -20.45 -1.00
CA LEU A 131 -6.31 -19.36 -1.74
C LEU A 131 -5.38 -18.57 -0.82
N THR A 132 -4.26 -18.10 -1.37
CA THR A 132 -3.39 -17.15 -0.68
C THR A 132 -4.02 -15.76 -0.67
N ALA A 133 -3.59 -14.90 0.26
CA ALA A 133 -4.07 -13.52 0.32
C ALA A 133 -3.88 -12.76 -1.01
N LYS A 134 -2.76 -12.99 -1.71
CA LYS A 134 -2.50 -12.37 -3.02
C LYS A 134 -3.48 -12.84 -4.09
N GLU A 135 -3.82 -14.13 -4.09
CA GLU A 135 -4.81 -14.69 -5.02
C GLU A 135 -6.22 -14.17 -4.73
N ILE A 136 -6.60 -14.06 -3.45
CA ILE A 136 -7.88 -13.48 -3.03
C ILE A 136 -8.00 -12.04 -3.53
N VAL A 137 -6.98 -11.21 -3.31
CA VAL A 137 -6.99 -9.81 -3.76
C VAL A 137 -7.03 -9.72 -5.29
N LYS A 138 -6.22 -10.53 -5.99
CA LYS A 138 -6.21 -10.57 -7.46
C LYS A 138 -7.57 -10.92 -8.05
N ASN A 139 -8.30 -11.83 -7.40
CA ASN A 139 -9.61 -12.29 -7.86
C ASN A 139 -10.77 -11.48 -7.25
N SER A 140 -10.50 -10.45 -6.45
CA SER A 140 -11.56 -9.64 -5.85
C SER A 140 -12.19 -8.72 -6.90
N GLY A 141 -13.52 -8.68 -6.93
CA GLY A 141 -14.30 -7.71 -7.68
C GLY A 141 -14.76 -6.56 -6.79
N LYS A 142 -15.13 -5.43 -7.39
CA LYS A 142 -15.90 -4.40 -6.66
C LYS A 142 -17.23 -5.00 -6.25
N THR A 143 -17.70 -4.69 -5.04
CA THR A 143 -19.03 -5.08 -4.58
C THR A 143 -20.08 -4.40 -5.47
N PRO A 144 -20.83 -5.13 -6.30
CA PRO A 144 -21.88 -4.51 -7.11
C PRO A 144 -23.03 -4.10 -6.18
N HIS A 145 -23.36 -2.81 -6.17
CA HIS A 145 -24.61 -2.36 -5.57
C HIS A 145 -25.74 -2.74 -6.53
N LEU A 146 -26.53 -3.74 -6.16
CA LEU A 146 -27.73 -4.12 -6.92
C LEU A 146 -28.81 -3.07 -6.64
N THR A 147 -28.96 -2.13 -7.59
CA THR A 147 -30.01 -1.11 -7.61
C THR A 147 -31.21 -1.63 -8.39
N GLY A 148 -32.41 -1.49 -7.81
CA GLY A 148 -33.65 -1.88 -8.47
C GLY A 148 -34.84 -2.05 -7.53
N VAL A 149 -35.89 -2.65 -8.06
CA VAL A 149 -37.11 -3.01 -7.34
C VAL A 149 -37.03 -4.49 -6.95
N TYR A 150 -37.36 -4.80 -5.70
CA TYR A 150 -37.36 -6.16 -5.15
C TYR A 150 -38.75 -6.58 -4.68
N PHE A 151 -38.98 -7.89 -4.70
CA PHE A 151 -40.24 -8.54 -4.39
C PHE A 151 -40.00 -9.53 -3.27
N LEU A 152 -40.72 -9.41 -2.16
CA LEU A 152 -40.75 -10.47 -1.14
C LEU A 152 -41.92 -11.39 -1.47
N ILE A 153 -41.66 -12.69 -1.38
CA ILE A 153 -42.59 -13.73 -1.84
C ILE A 153 -42.79 -14.73 -0.71
N LYS A 154 -44.05 -15.10 -0.49
CA LYS A 154 -44.49 -16.10 0.48
C LYS A 154 -45.46 -17.04 -0.22
N ASP A 155 -45.20 -18.35 -0.14
CA ASP A 155 -46.09 -19.37 -0.70
C ASP A 155 -46.47 -19.08 -2.16
N GLU A 156 -45.46 -18.71 -2.96
CA GLU A 156 -45.56 -18.34 -4.39
C GLU A 156 -46.32 -17.03 -4.70
N ASN A 157 -46.72 -16.25 -3.69
CA ASN A 157 -47.39 -14.96 -3.84
C ASN A 157 -46.46 -13.79 -3.51
N VAL A 158 -46.52 -12.73 -4.32
CA VAL A 158 -45.80 -11.47 -4.01
C VAL A 158 -46.53 -10.75 -2.87
N VAL A 159 -45.92 -10.74 -1.68
CA VAL A 159 -46.51 -10.12 -0.49
C VAL A 159 -46.01 -8.71 -0.23
N TYR A 160 -44.87 -8.32 -0.83
CA TYR A 160 -44.31 -6.99 -0.68
C TYR A 160 -43.48 -6.58 -1.90
N VAL A 161 -43.57 -5.32 -2.28
CA VAL A 161 -42.71 -4.67 -3.29
C VAL A 161 -41.97 -3.53 -2.62
N GLY A 162 -40.67 -3.43 -2.86
CA GLY A 162 -39.85 -2.33 -2.35
C GLY A 162 -38.74 -1.97 -3.33
N GLN A 163 -38.07 -0.84 -3.10
CA GLN A 163 -36.93 -0.39 -3.91
C GLN A 163 -35.66 -0.18 -3.08
N SER A 164 -34.50 -0.28 -3.72
CA SER A 164 -33.23 0.08 -3.10
C SER A 164 -32.10 0.27 -4.10
N VAL A 165 -31.11 1.09 -3.75
CA VAL A 165 -29.78 1.08 -4.38
C VAL A 165 -28.90 -0.08 -3.92
N ASN A 166 -29.30 -0.78 -2.84
CA ASN A 166 -28.65 -1.98 -2.33
C ASN A 166 -29.70 -3.00 -1.87
N ILE A 167 -30.27 -3.71 -2.85
CA ILE A 167 -31.34 -4.69 -2.63
C ILE A 167 -30.96 -5.73 -1.57
N ILE A 168 -29.74 -6.28 -1.62
CA ILE A 168 -29.30 -7.34 -0.71
C ILE A 168 -29.38 -6.88 0.76
N SER A 169 -28.83 -5.69 1.05
CA SER A 169 -28.87 -5.14 2.40
C SER A 169 -30.30 -4.84 2.85
N ARG A 170 -31.18 -4.43 1.92
CA ARG A 170 -32.57 -4.08 2.24
C ARG A 170 -33.42 -5.31 2.53
N VAL A 171 -33.27 -6.37 1.72
CA VAL A 171 -33.95 -7.65 1.94
C VAL A 171 -33.52 -8.27 3.27
N ALA A 172 -32.22 -8.25 3.61
CA ALA A 172 -31.72 -8.75 4.88
C ALA A 172 -32.34 -8.05 6.10
N ALA A 173 -32.61 -6.74 6.01
CA ALA A 173 -33.29 -6.00 7.07
C ALA A 173 -34.75 -6.44 7.27
N HIS A 174 -35.43 -6.87 6.21
CA HIS A 174 -36.83 -7.31 6.26
C HIS A 174 -37.02 -8.70 6.84
N VAL A 175 -35.99 -9.56 6.84
CA VAL A 175 -36.06 -10.94 7.39
C VAL A 175 -36.59 -10.96 8.83
N LYS A 176 -36.36 -9.92 9.62
CA LYS A 176 -36.83 -9.82 11.01
C LYS A 176 -38.22 -9.20 11.16
N GLN A 177 -38.76 -8.58 10.12
CA GLN A 177 -39.93 -7.69 10.19
C GLN A 177 -41.11 -8.16 9.33
N LYS A 178 -40.85 -8.96 8.29
CA LYS A 178 -41.85 -9.43 7.33
C LYS A 178 -41.73 -10.95 7.19
N ASP A 179 -42.85 -11.62 6.98
CA ASP A 179 -42.89 -13.05 6.69
C ASP A 179 -42.79 -13.29 5.18
N PHE A 180 -41.71 -13.93 4.74
CA PHE A 180 -41.46 -14.33 3.35
C PHE A 180 -40.45 -15.48 3.31
N ASP A 181 -40.50 -16.32 2.26
CA ASP A 181 -39.58 -17.46 2.08
C ASP A 181 -38.56 -17.25 0.97
N ARG A 182 -38.86 -16.37 0.01
CA ARG A 182 -38.00 -16.07 -1.13
C ARG A 182 -38.12 -14.61 -1.54
N PHE A 183 -37.17 -14.14 -2.34
CA PHE A 183 -37.23 -12.81 -2.94
C PHE A 183 -36.75 -12.85 -4.39
N ALA A 184 -37.25 -11.91 -5.19
CA ALA A 184 -36.82 -11.65 -6.56
C ALA A 184 -36.52 -10.16 -6.72
N PHE A 185 -35.87 -9.76 -7.83
CA PHE A 185 -35.64 -8.36 -8.13
C PHE A 185 -35.53 -8.08 -9.63
N VAL A 186 -35.82 -6.84 -10.00
CA VAL A 186 -35.64 -6.28 -11.34
C VAL A 186 -34.68 -5.10 -11.23
N PRO A 187 -33.49 -5.16 -11.86
CA PRO A 187 -32.54 -4.06 -11.85
C PRO A 187 -33.06 -2.87 -12.67
N CYS A 188 -32.87 -1.66 -12.16
CA CYS A 188 -33.17 -0.42 -12.88
C CYS A 188 -32.24 0.72 -12.43
N ASP A 189 -32.25 1.83 -13.18
CA ASP A 189 -31.49 3.02 -12.80
C ASP A 189 -32.12 3.67 -11.55
N ALA A 190 -31.27 4.31 -10.73
CA ALA A 190 -31.72 4.97 -9.50
C ALA A 190 -32.83 6.01 -9.73
N GLN A 191 -32.85 6.66 -10.90
CA GLN A 191 -33.85 7.64 -11.28
C GLN A 191 -35.23 7.04 -11.59
N ASP A 192 -35.28 5.75 -11.93
CA ASP A 192 -36.51 5.05 -12.31
C ASP A 192 -37.11 4.23 -11.15
N LEU A 193 -36.45 4.24 -9.97
CA LEU A 193 -36.87 3.46 -8.80
C LEU A 193 -38.32 3.78 -8.42
N ASP A 194 -38.64 5.04 -8.11
CA ASP A 194 -39.98 5.42 -7.61
C ASP A 194 -41.08 5.06 -8.62
N VAL A 195 -40.79 5.23 -9.91
CA VAL A 195 -41.73 4.93 -11.00
C VAL A 195 -41.96 3.43 -11.10
N LEU A 196 -40.89 2.64 -11.15
CA LEU A 196 -40.98 1.20 -11.32
C LEU A 196 -41.59 0.52 -10.09
N GLU A 197 -41.23 0.94 -8.89
CA GLU A 197 -41.84 0.48 -7.63
C GLU A 197 -43.35 0.73 -7.65
N SER A 198 -43.75 1.95 -8.01
CA SER A 198 -45.17 2.32 -8.05
C SER A 198 -45.95 1.50 -9.07
N LEU A 199 -45.40 1.30 -10.28
CA LEU A 199 -46.03 0.46 -11.31
C LEU A 199 -46.29 -0.97 -10.80
N TYR A 200 -45.30 -1.59 -10.14
CA TYR A 200 -45.46 -2.92 -9.59
C TYR A 200 -46.43 -2.98 -8.42
N ILE A 201 -46.43 -2.00 -7.51
CA ILE A 201 -47.38 -1.95 -6.38
C ILE A 201 -48.82 -1.84 -6.91
N HIS A 202 -49.08 -0.94 -7.87
CA HIS A 202 -50.43 -0.79 -8.44
C HIS A 202 -50.87 -2.01 -9.25
N PHE A 203 -49.94 -2.70 -9.93
CA PHE A 203 -50.24 -3.89 -10.72
C PHE A 203 -50.47 -5.14 -9.86
N LEU A 204 -49.63 -5.36 -8.85
CA LEU A 204 -49.61 -6.59 -8.04
C LEU A 204 -50.42 -6.49 -6.75
N GLN A 205 -50.69 -5.28 -6.26
CA GLN A 205 -51.49 -5.04 -5.06
C GLN A 205 -51.03 -5.87 -3.82
N PRO A 206 -49.73 -5.85 -3.47
CA PRO A 206 -49.19 -6.69 -2.41
C PRO A 206 -49.74 -6.32 -1.02
N GLU A 207 -50.09 -7.35 -0.24
CA GLU A 207 -50.73 -7.22 1.08
C GLU A 207 -49.90 -6.38 2.07
N LEU A 208 -48.57 -6.58 2.12
CA LEU A 208 -47.70 -5.98 3.13
C LEU A 208 -47.17 -4.59 2.77
N ASN A 209 -47.58 -4.02 1.63
CA ASN A 209 -47.29 -2.61 1.32
C ASN A 209 -48.24 -1.65 2.05
N GLY A 210 -49.36 -2.16 2.58
CA GLY A 210 -50.36 -1.36 3.29
C GLY A 210 -51.27 -0.56 2.34
N LEU A 211 -52.38 -0.05 2.91
CA LEU A 211 -53.35 0.80 2.23
C LEU A 211 -53.13 2.27 2.62
N LEU A 212 -53.39 3.19 1.69
CA LEU A 212 -53.50 4.62 1.97
C LEU A 212 -54.72 4.85 2.86
N ASN A 213 -54.57 5.65 3.91
CA ASN A 213 -55.65 5.96 4.84
C ASN A 213 -56.85 6.56 4.10
N GLY A 214 -57.96 5.81 4.01
CA GLY A 214 -59.25 6.30 3.53
C GLY A 214 -59.57 6.06 2.05
N ASP A 215 -58.64 5.53 1.25
CA ASP A 215 -58.86 5.19 -0.16
C ASP A 215 -58.41 3.73 -0.44
N ASN A 216 -59.07 3.05 -1.40
CA ASN A 216 -58.71 1.70 -1.86
C ASN A 216 -57.34 1.62 -2.59
N GLY A 217 -56.41 2.54 -2.34
CA GLY A 217 -55.11 2.61 -2.98
C GLY A 217 -54.01 1.99 -2.12
N HIS A 218 -53.11 1.21 -2.73
CA HIS A 218 -51.90 0.72 -2.06
C HIS A 218 -50.89 1.86 -1.83
N HIS A 219 -50.12 1.78 -0.75
CA HIS A 219 -49.09 2.76 -0.42
C HIS A 219 -47.88 2.64 -1.37
N ALA A 220 -47.96 3.33 -2.51
CA ALA A 220 -46.92 3.46 -3.52
C ALA A 220 -46.27 4.87 -3.49
N PRO A 221 -44.99 5.02 -3.91
CA PRO A 221 -44.35 6.33 -4.02
C PRO A 221 -45.11 7.34 -4.91
N LEU A 222 -45.67 6.87 -6.02
CA LEU A 222 -46.45 7.66 -6.96
C LEU A 222 -47.86 7.11 -7.09
N SER A 223 -48.85 7.99 -7.12
CA SER A 223 -50.25 7.62 -7.39
C SER A 223 -50.46 7.28 -8.88
N LEU A 224 -51.51 6.53 -9.20
CA LEU A 224 -51.87 6.23 -10.60
C LEU A 224 -52.02 7.50 -11.47
N PRO A 225 -52.72 8.57 -11.03
CA PRO A 225 -52.75 9.82 -11.80
C PRO A 225 -51.37 10.45 -12.02
N ALA A 226 -50.49 10.39 -11.02
CA ALA A 226 -49.12 10.91 -11.15
C ALA A 226 -48.29 10.09 -12.16
N LEU A 227 -48.51 8.77 -12.24
CA LEU A 227 -47.86 7.89 -13.22
C LEU A 227 -48.33 8.16 -14.65
N ILE A 228 -49.64 8.36 -14.86
CA ILE A 228 -50.20 8.66 -16.20
C ILE A 228 -49.64 9.97 -16.75
N GLY A 229 -49.41 10.96 -15.88
CA GLY A 229 -48.78 12.25 -16.25
C GLY A 229 -47.25 12.25 -16.22
N TYR A 230 -46.60 11.15 -15.85
CA TYR A 230 -45.15 11.13 -15.62
C TYR A 230 -44.37 11.27 -16.93
N LYS A 231 -43.48 12.27 -16.97
CA LYS A 231 -42.50 12.44 -18.05
C LYS A 231 -41.11 12.14 -17.50
N ARG A 232 -40.46 11.11 -18.06
CA ARG A 232 -39.07 10.78 -17.71
C ARG A 232 -38.19 12.00 -17.99
N LYS A 233 -37.40 12.42 -17.00
CA LYS A 233 -36.41 13.47 -17.21
C LYS A 233 -35.31 12.89 -18.10
N SER A 234 -35.09 13.48 -19.28
CA SER A 234 -33.95 13.13 -20.12
C SER A 234 -32.67 13.45 -19.36
N ALA A 235 -31.75 12.47 -19.31
CA ALA A 235 -30.42 12.62 -18.73
C ALA A 235 -29.56 13.60 -19.54
#